data_AF-A0A9X8DNF2-F1
#
_entry.id   AF-A0A9X8DNF2-F1
#
_cell.length_a   1.000
_cell.length_b   1.000
_cell.length_c   1.000
_cell.angle_alpha   90.00
_cell.angle_beta   90.00
_cell.angle_gamma   90.00
#
_symmetry.space_group_name_H-M   'P 1'
#
loop_
_entity.id
_entity.type
_entity.pdbx_description
1 polymer ?
#
loop_
_entity_poly.entity_id
_entity_poly.type
_entity_poly.pdbx_seq_one_letter_code
_entity_poly.pdbx_strand_id
1 'polypeptide(L)'
;GENLQHYVNTGAAYSVVSGRHLERSGMPKQMPQAMTTLLWSQKLHRMLVGHTPHGNAPTIVKHRVLQDGSSSPTRDFQVIMCDTSYSDMDAPDMRGECASMVVVTHHPHGTSTDGHDDDKKEDDVTVWVEGFIHHELTNVHESYGFNTSEDPFVGRALRTGEWVKTLLAHDRYLVCVVKDSRAYTYSVKSRDEVCEAAVLV
;
A
#
# COMPACT_ATOMS: atom_id res chain seq x y z
N GLY A 1 17.41 9.57 13.56
CA GLY A 1 16.68 8.99 14.69
C GLY A 1 15.90 10.04 15.46
N GLU A 2 16.59 10.86 16.25
CA GLU A 2 15.95 11.83 17.18
C GLU A 2 15.10 12.91 16.49
N ASN A 3 15.49 13.40 15.31
CA ASN A 3 14.71 14.43 14.59
C ASN A 3 13.31 13.98 14.13
N LEU A 4 13.07 12.68 13.97
CA LEU A 4 11.74 12.14 13.65
C LEU A 4 10.81 12.15 14.88
N GLN A 5 11.34 12.07 16.10
CA GLN A 5 10.54 12.10 17.34
C GLN A 5 9.94 13.48 17.60
N HIS A 6 10.61 14.56 17.16
CA HIS A 6 10.08 15.92 17.24
C HIS A 6 8.83 16.14 16.37
N TYR A 7 8.63 15.33 15.32
CA TYR A 7 7.43 15.40 14.47
C TYR A 7 6.18 14.83 15.16
N VAL A 8 6.36 13.89 16.10
CA VAL A 8 5.28 13.20 16.81
C VAL A 8 4.87 13.94 18.09
N ASN A 9 5.73 14.82 18.61
CA ASN A 9 5.53 15.48 19.89
C ASN A 9 5.43 17.01 19.77
N THR A 10 4.41 17.49 19.07
CA THR A 10 4.18 18.95 18.86
C THR A 10 3.06 19.53 19.72
N GLY A 11 2.58 18.83 20.75
CA GLY A 11 1.49 19.35 21.60
C GLY A 11 0.17 19.56 20.84
N ALA A 12 0.00 18.90 19.68
CA ALA A 12 -1.23 18.94 18.90
C ALA A 12 -2.33 18.13 19.61
N ALA A 13 -3.43 18.79 19.97
CA ALA A 13 -4.57 18.19 20.67
C ALA A 13 -5.45 17.25 19.81
N TYR A 14 -5.06 16.95 18.57
CA TYR A 14 -5.95 16.32 17.58
C TYR A 14 -5.27 15.24 16.72
N SER A 15 -4.52 14.32 17.33
CA SER A 15 -4.26 13.03 16.70
C SER A 15 -5.46 12.13 16.97
N VAL A 16 -6.51 12.21 16.13
CA VAL A 16 -7.62 11.26 16.25
C VAL A 16 -7.12 9.92 15.70
N VAL A 17 -6.80 8.99 16.62
CA VAL A 17 -6.57 7.58 16.25
C VAL A 17 -7.91 7.02 15.80
N SER A 18 -8.20 7.09 14.51
CA SER A 18 -9.41 6.54 13.91
C SER A 18 -9.25 5.04 13.66
N GLY A 19 -9.11 4.26 14.74
CA GLY A 19 -9.09 2.79 14.70
C GLY A 19 -7.96 2.16 13.87
N ARG A 20 -7.96 0.83 13.78
CA ARG A 20 -7.06 0.08 12.90
C ARG A 20 -7.71 -0.08 11.53
N HIS A 21 -6.98 0.20 10.45
CA HIS A 21 -7.45 -0.11 9.08
C HIS A 21 -7.24 -1.59 8.73
N LEU A 22 -7.64 -2.47 9.65
CA LEU A 22 -7.47 -3.91 9.57
C LEU A 22 -8.74 -4.63 9.98
N GLU A 23 -8.93 -5.82 9.42
CA GLU A 23 -9.93 -6.75 9.91
C GLU A 23 -9.57 -7.23 11.31
N ARG A 24 -10.53 -7.85 12.02
CA ARG A 24 -10.25 -8.48 13.32
C ARG A 24 -9.15 -9.53 13.23
N SER A 25 -8.99 -10.15 12.06
CA SER A 25 -7.92 -11.09 11.74
C SER A 25 -6.55 -10.45 11.56
N GLY A 26 -6.43 -9.12 11.59
CA GLY A 26 -5.20 -8.41 11.28
C GLY A 26 -4.90 -8.27 9.78
N MET A 27 -5.73 -8.85 8.90
CA MET A 27 -5.58 -8.68 7.44
C MET A 27 -5.96 -7.25 7.00
N PRO A 28 -5.42 -6.78 5.86
CA PRO A 28 -5.83 -5.52 5.26
C PRO A 28 -7.35 -5.45 5.06
N LYS A 29 -7.94 -4.33 5.48
CA LYS A 29 -9.38 -4.13 5.44
C LYS A 29 -9.81 -3.41 4.17
N GLN A 30 -10.83 -3.95 3.50
CA GLN A 30 -11.53 -3.23 2.45
C GLN A 30 -12.54 -2.25 3.07
N MET A 31 -12.59 -1.01 2.57
CA MET A 31 -13.60 -0.03 2.98
C MET A 31 -14.94 -0.37 2.31
N PRO A 32 -16.07 0.03 2.93
CA PRO A 32 -17.36 -0.07 2.26
C PRO A 32 -17.35 0.66 0.91
N GLN A 33 -17.92 0.04 -0.13
CA GLN A 33 -17.98 0.61 -1.49
C GLN A 33 -18.59 2.01 -1.52
N ALA A 34 -19.63 2.26 -0.72
CA ALA A 34 -20.26 3.57 -0.63
C ALA A 34 -19.30 4.66 -0.13
N MET A 35 -18.35 4.31 0.75
CA MET A 35 -17.34 5.24 1.25
C MET A 35 -16.32 5.58 0.17
N THR A 36 -15.80 4.58 -0.54
CA THR A 36 -14.80 4.82 -1.60
C THR A 36 -15.38 5.58 -2.77
N THR A 37 -16.63 5.30 -3.17
CA THR A 37 -17.35 6.08 -4.18
C THR A 37 -17.62 7.51 -3.72
N LEU A 38 -17.99 7.73 -2.45
CA LEU A 38 -18.18 9.08 -1.90
C LEU A 38 -16.88 9.89 -1.87
N LEU A 39 -15.79 9.31 -1.37
CA LEU A 39 -14.49 9.99 -1.34
C LEU A 39 -14.01 10.32 -2.76
N TRP A 40 -14.20 9.38 -3.69
CA TRP A 40 -13.86 9.58 -5.09
C TRP A 40 -14.65 10.74 -5.73
N SER A 41 -15.97 10.82 -5.49
CA SER A 41 -16.79 11.93 -6.01
C SER A 41 -16.37 13.29 -5.43
N GLN A 42 -15.75 13.30 -4.25
CA GLN A 42 -15.13 14.47 -3.62
C GLN A 42 -13.70 14.76 -4.10
N LYS A 43 -13.22 14.07 -5.14
CA LYS A 43 -11.85 14.19 -5.68
C LYS A 43 -10.76 13.77 -4.68
N LEU A 44 -11.13 12.92 -3.71
CA LEU A 44 -10.19 12.25 -2.83
C LEU A 44 -9.96 10.84 -3.39
N HIS A 45 -8.76 10.59 -3.92
CA HIS A 45 -8.44 9.32 -4.57
C HIS A 45 -7.56 8.41 -3.71
N ARG A 46 -6.94 8.97 -2.66
CA ARG A 46 -6.00 8.26 -1.79
C ARG A 46 -6.11 8.69 -0.33
N MET A 47 -5.80 7.77 0.57
CA MET A 47 -5.66 8.02 2.00
C MET A 47 -4.33 7.45 2.49
N LEU A 48 -3.50 8.27 3.14
CA LEU A 48 -2.30 7.82 3.84
C LEU A 48 -2.64 7.58 5.32
N VAL A 49 -2.27 6.42 5.85
CA VAL A 49 -2.54 6.04 7.25
C VAL A 49 -1.22 5.71 7.94
N GLY A 50 -0.93 6.41 9.03
CA GLY A 50 0.17 6.08 9.94
C GLY A 50 -0.30 5.32 11.18
N HIS A 51 0.65 4.73 11.93
CA HIS A 51 0.50 4.22 13.31
C HIS A 51 0.00 2.78 13.52
N THR A 52 -0.19 1.96 12.48
CA THR A 52 -0.40 0.51 12.67
C THR A 52 0.67 -0.27 11.93
N PRO A 53 1.61 -0.94 12.63
CA PRO A 53 2.56 -1.84 12.00
C PRO A 53 1.86 -2.93 11.19
N HIS A 54 2.24 -3.04 9.92
CA HIS A 54 1.74 -4.08 9.03
C HIS A 54 2.87 -4.78 8.28
N GLY A 55 3.95 -5.07 9.01
CA GLY A 55 5.03 -5.92 8.54
C GLY A 55 6.13 -5.20 7.76
N ASN A 56 6.75 -5.94 6.85
CA ASN A 56 8.07 -5.62 6.28
C ASN A 56 8.01 -4.74 5.02
N ALA A 57 6.92 -4.04 4.79
CA ALA A 57 6.72 -3.07 3.70
C ALA A 57 5.42 -2.29 3.98
N PRO A 58 5.19 -1.12 3.37
CA PRO A 58 3.87 -0.49 3.38
C PRO A 58 2.77 -1.45 2.93
N THR A 59 1.55 -1.28 3.42
CA THR A 59 0.38 -1.99 2.89
C THR A 59 -0.43 -1.05 2.05
N ILE A 60 -0.54 -1.38 0.77
CA ILE A 60 -1.51 -0.72 -0.11
C ILE A 60 -2.79 -1.54 -0.07
N VAL A 61 -3.93 -0.85 -0.06
CA VAL A 61 -5.25 -1.43 -0.28
C VAL A 61 -5.89 -0.72 -1.44
N LYS A 62 -6.07 -1.46 -2.54
CA LYS A 62 -6.78 -0.97 -3.72
C LYS A 62 -8.26 -1.31 -3.58
N HIS A 63 -9.09 -0.29 -3.54
CA HIS A 63 -10.53 -0.38 -3.52
C HIS A 63 -11.07 -0.01 -4.89
N ARG A 64 -11.79 -0.93 -5.53
CA ARG A 64 -12.47 -0.65 -6.79
C ARG A 64 -13.52 0.44 -6.58
N VAL A 65 -13.56 1.43 -7.47
CA VAL A 65 -14.56 2.51 -7.42
C VAL A 65 -15.58 2.31 -8.54
N LEU A 66 -16.84 2.20 -8.14
CA LEU A 66 -17.98 2.26 -9.05
C LEU A 66 -18.38 3.73 -9.24
N GLN A 67 -18.55 4.13 -10.49
CA GLN A 67 -19.19 5.40 -10.84
C GLN A 67 -20.71 5.20 -10.82
N ASP A 68 -21.47 6.24 -10.44
CA ASP A 68 -22.92 6.15 -10.29
C ASP A 68 -23.59 5.52 -11.53
N GLY A 69 -24.31 4.42 -11.31
CA GLY A 69 -25.00 3.66 -12.36
C GLY A 69 -24.14 2.64 -13.13
N SER A 70 -22.83 2.58 -12.89
CA SER A 70 -21.95 1.57 -13.49
C SER A 70 -21.88 0.29 -12.65
N SER A 71 -21.97 -0.86 -13.32
CA SER A 71 -21.67 -2.18 -12.74
C SER A 71 -20.19 -2.56 -12.82
N SER A 72 -19.37 -1.76 -13.52
CA SER A 72 -17.93 -2.02 -13.71
C SER A 72 -17.07 -0.99 -12.97
N PRO A 73 -15.98 -1.42 -12.31
CA PRO A 73 -14.99 -0.51 -11.72
C PRO A 73 -14.39 0.41 -12.79
N THR A 74 -14.27 1.69 -12.44
CA THR A 74 -13.65 2.68 -13.34
C THR A 74 -12.20 2.97 -12.95
N ARG A 75 -11.89 2.95 -11.65
CA ARG A 75 -10.57 3.27 -11.05
C ARG A 75 -10.41 2.58 -9.70
N ASP A 76 -9.22 2.69 -9.10
CA ASP A 76 -8.95 2.27 -7.72
C ASP A 76 -8.75 3.49 -6.80
N PHE A 77 -9.50 3.54 -5.70
CA PHE A 77 -9.15 4.35 -4.53
C PHE A 77 -8.09 3.62 -3.73
N GLN A 78 -7.04 4.30 -3.27
CA GLN A 78 -5.91 3.67 -2.58
C GLN A 78 -5.84 4.08 -1.11
N VAL A 79 -5.78 3.10 -0.21
CA VAL A 79 -5.31 3.33 1.17
C VAL A 79 -3.88 2.85 1.25
N ILE A 80 -2.96 3.71 1.67
CA ILE A 80 -1.55 3.37 1.83
C ILE A 80 -1.21 3.48 3.31
N MET A 81 -1.06 2.33 3.94
CA MET A 81 -0.66 2.18 5.32
C MET A 81 0.87 2.25 5.38
N CYS A 82 1.36 3.42 5.75
CA CYS A 82 2.78 3.72 5.85
C CYS A 82 3.14 3.65 7.32
N ASP A 83 3.68 2.52 7.77
CA ASP A 83 4.20 2.46 9.12
C ASP A 83 5.61 3.07 9.19
N THR A 84 5.90 3.71 10.31
CA THR A 84 7.22 4.27 10.65
C THR A 84 7.91 3.49 11.78
N SER A 85 7.26 2.45 12.32
CA SER A 85 7.74 1.59 13.40
C SER A 85 7.73 0.10 13.01
N TYR A 86 8.62 -0.30 12.11
CA TYR A 86 8.83 -1.70 11.74
C TYR A 86 9.18 -2.56 12.96
N SER A 87 8.20 -3.19 13.60
CA SER A 87 8.45 -3.93 14.85
C SER A 87 9.04 -5.31 14.58
N ASP A 88 10.34 -5.39 14.29
CA ASP A 88 11.10 -6.61 14.53
C ASP A 88 11.43 -6.66 16.02
N MET A 89 10.72 -7.52 16.75
CA MET A 89 10.89 -7.65 18.20
C MET A 89 12.26 -8.24 18.57
N ASP A 90 12.98 -8.82 17.61
CA ASP A 90 14.31 -9.39 17.80
C ASP A 90 15.43 -8.36 17.47
N ALA A 91 15.11 -7.23 16.84
CA ALA A 91 16.07 -6.16 16.54
C ALA A 91 16.36 -5.28 17.78
N PRO A 92 17.62 -4.84 18.01
CA PRO A 92 18.01 -4.07 19.20
C PRO A 92 17.21 -2.76 19.43
N ASP A 93 16.74 -2.13 18.36
CA ASP A 93 15.94 -0.90 18.42
C ASP A 93 14.46 -1.10 18.05
N MET A 94 14.05 -2.37 17.88
CA MET A 94 12.72 -2.79 17.48
C MET A 94 12.25 -2.22 16.13
N ARG A 95 13.19 -1.90 15.22
CA ARG A 95 12.90 -1.35 13.88
C ARG A 95 13.11 -2.34 12.72
N GLY A 96 13.65 -3.53 12.98
CA GLY A 96 13.93 -4.53 11.94
C GLY A 96 14.84 -4.05 10.81
N GLU A 97 15.00 -4.91 9.81
CA GLU A 97 15.85 -4.64 8.65
C GLU A 97 15.03 -4.33 7.38
N CYS A 98 13.99 -3.51 7.56
CA CYS A 98 13.24 -2.94 6.45
C CYS A 98 13.16 -1.42 6.56
N ALA A 99 13.40 -0.75 5.44
CA ALA A 99 13.14 0.67 5.29
C ALA A 99 12.27 0.86 4.05
N SER A 100 11.31 1.78 4.10
CA SER A 100 10.53 2.14 2.93
C SER A 100 10.14 3.60 2.97
N MET A 101 10.04 4.20 1.79
CA MET A 101 9.65 5.57 1.56
C MET A 101 8.46 5.58 0.62
N VAL A 102 7.47 6.40 0.95
CA VAL A 102 6.37 6.72 0.05
C VAL A 102 6.60 8.11 -0.49
N VAL A 103 6.86 8.20 -1.79
CA VAL A 103 7.12 9.46 -2.49
C VAL A 103 5.85 9.86 -3.22
N VAL A 104 5.32 11.03 -2.88
CA VAL A 104 4.16 11.62 -3.55
C VAL A 104 4.66 12.76 -4.42
N THR A 105 4.57 12.59 -5.73
CA THR A 105 5.00 13.59 -6.71
C THR A 105 3.77 14.22 -7.34
N HIS A 106 3.65 15.54 -7.22
CA HIS A 106 2.71 16.32 -8.01
C HIS A 106 3.39 16.71 -9.31
N HIS A 107 2.79 16.34 -10.43
CA HIS A 107 3.21 16.85 -11.73
C HIS A 107 2.62 18.26 -11.92
N PRO A 108 3.30 19.18 -12.61
CA PRO A 108 2.67 20.41 -13.03
C PRO A 108 1.69 20.12 -14.17
N HIS A 109 0.49 20.69 -14.10
CA HIS A 109 -0.46 20.69 -15.23
C HIS A 109 0.26 21.06 -16.55
N GLY A 110 0.25 20.14 -17.52
CA GLY A 110 0.71 20.37 -18.89
C GLY A 110 2.14 19.94 -19.24
N THR A 111 2.94 19.32 -18.36
CA THR A 111 4.25 18.76 -18.78
C THR A 111 4.11 17.33 -19.29
N SER A 112 3.54 17.21 -20.49
CA SER A 112 3.71 16.03 -21.33
C SER A 112 5.13 16.04 -21.93
N THR A 113 5.94 15.02 -21.68
CA THR A 113 7.19 14.80 -22.44
C THR A 113 6.91 14.40 -23.89
N ASP A 114 5.66 14.08 -24.22
CA ASP A 114 5.28 13.40 -25.45
C ASP A 114 4.40 14.29 -26.36
N GLY A 115 4.26 15.58 -26.05
CA GLY A 115 3.64 16.58 -26.93
C GLY A 115 2.15 16.38 -27.23
N HIS A 116 1.46 15.49 -26.50
CA HIS A 116 0.00 15.37 -26.54
C HIS A 116 -0.62 16.03 -25.31
N ASP A 117 -1.25 17.19 -25.52
CA ASP A 117 -2.21 17.81 -24.61
C ASP A 117 -3.47 16.95 -24.61
N ASP A 118 -3.52 15.96 -23.73
CA ASP A 118 -4.78 15.32 -23.34
C ASP A 118 -5.31 16.03 -22.10
N ASP A 119 -6.35 16.85 -22.30
CA ASP A 119 -7.18 17.54 -21.29
C ASP A 119 -7.86 16.60 -20.26
N LYS A 120 -7.41 15.36 -20.11
CA LYS A 120 -8.06 14.30 -19.32
C LYS A 120 -7.12 13.40 -18.51
N LYS A 121 -5.92 13.86 -18.13
CA LYS A 121 -5.13 13.14 -17.10
C LYS A 121 -5.69 13.44 -15.71
N GLU A 122 -6.76 12.72 -15.37
CA GLU A 122 -7.34 12.68 -14.03
C GLU A 122 -6.42 11.87 -13.10
N ASP A 123 -5.24 12.43 -12.79
CA ASP A 123 -4.44 12.27 -11.58
C ASP A 123 -3.06 12.91 -11.82
N ASP A 124 -2.93 14.17 -11.42
CA ASP A 124 -1.66 14.92 -11.48
C ASP A 124 -0.67 14.48 -10.38
N VAL A 125 -0.91 13.32 -9.77
CA VAL A 125 -0.19 12.81 -8.61
C VAL A 125 0.26 11.39 -8.86
N THR A 126 1.57 11.18 -8.85
CA THR A 126 2.17 9.85 -8.83
C THR A 126 2.58 9.49 -7.42
N VAL A 127 2.28 8.25 -7.02
CA VAL A 127 2.76 7.70 -5.74
C VAL A 127 3.71 6.56 -6.05
N TRP A 128 4.96 6.74 -5.63
CA TRP A 128 6.00 5.74 -5.72
C TRP A 128 6.29 5.17 -4.33
N VAL A 129 6.47 3.86 -4.25
CA VAL A 129 6.95 3.20 -3.03
C VAL A 129 8.28 2.58 -3.36
N GLU A 130 9.31 2.94 -2.59
CA GLU A 130 10.63 2.34 -2.69
C GLU A 130 11.19 2.00 -1.32
N GLY A 131 12.15 1.10 -1.28
CA GLY A 131 12.74 0.68 -0.04
C GLY A 131 13.68 -0.49 -0.17
N PHE A 132 13.98 -1.05 0.98
CA PHE A 132 14.79 -2.24 1.14
C PHE A 132 14.11 -3.15 2.14
N ILE A 133 14.11 -4.45 1.85
CA ILE A 133 13.55 -5.47 2.72
C ILE A 133 14.58 -6.57 2.92
N HIS A 134 14.89 -6.85 4.19
CA HIS A 134 15.53 -8.08 4.61
C HIS A 134 14.54 -8.93 5.42
N HIS A 135 14.30 -10.15 4.95
CA HIS A 135 13.44 -11.13 5.59
C HIS A 135 14.01 -12.54 5.36
N GLU A 136 14.66 -13.07 6.38
CA GLU A 136 15.40 -14.35 6.32
C GLU A 136 14.51 -15.54 5.96
N LEU A 137 13.31 -15.62 6.55
CA LEU A 137 12.40 -16.77 6.36
C LEU A 137 11.97 -16.96 4.90
N THR A 138 11.96 -15.88 4.10
CA THR A 138 11.65 -15.95 2.67
C THR A 138 12.88 -15.76 1.79
N ASN A 139 14.07 -15.67 2.36
CA ASN A 139 15.33 -15.37 1.66
C ASN A 139 15.22 -14.11 0.77
N VAL A 140 14.59 -13.05 1.31
CA VAL A 140 14.46 -11.76 0.63
C VAL A 140 15.46 -10.80 1.24
N HIS A 141 16.37 -10.27 0.44
CA HIS A 141 17.37 -9.30 0.86
C HIS A 141 17.67 -8.39 -0.34
N GLU A 142 16.75 -7.47 -0.63
CA GLU A 142 16.80 -6.68 -1.86
C GLU A 142 16.12 -5.31 -1.74
N SER A 143 16.53 -4.41 -2.62
CA SER A 143 15.85 -3.13 -2.83
C SER A 143 14.64 -3.33 -3.74
N TYR A 144 13.60 -2.53 -3.52
CA TYR A 144 12.38 -2.56 -4.32
C TYR A 144 11.88 -1.13 -4.60
N GLY A 145 11.11 -0.98 -5.69
CA GLY A 145 10.61 0.31 -6.14
C GLY A 145 9.50 0.14 -7.18
N PHE A 146 8.34 0.76 -6.98
CA PHE A 146 7.24 0.69 -7.95
C PHE A 146 6.28 1.87 -7.85
N ASN A 147 5.65 2.21 -8.98
CA ASN A 147 4.50 3.11 -9.05
C ASN A 147 3.24 2.35 -8.63
N THR A 148 2.54 2.83 -7.61
CA THR A 148 1.33 2.14 -7.10
C THR A 148 0.22 2.05 -8.13
N SER A 149 0.20 2.93 -9.12
CA SER A 149 -0.82 2.96 -10.18
C SER A 149 -0.52 2.01 -11.34
N GLU A 150 0.74 1.62 -11.55
CA GLU A 150 1.15 0.78 -12.69
C GLU A 150 1.09 -0.71 -12.37
N ASP A 151 1.31 -1.10 -11.11
CA ASP A 151 1.27 -2.51 -10.74
C ASP A 151 -0.18 -3.02 -10.57
N PRO A 152 -0.62 -4.06 -11.29
CA PRO A 152 -2.01 -4.50 -11.24
C PRO A 152 -2.36 -5.34 -10.00
N PHE A 153 -1.36 -5.87 -9.28
CA PHE A 153 -1.57 -6.88 -8.23
C PHE A 153 -1.35 -6.33 -6.82
N VAL A 154 -0.36 -5.45 -6.63
CA VAL A 154 -0.03 -4.89 -5.33
C VAL A 154 -1.26 -4.21 -4.72
N GLY A 155 -1.51 -4.56 -3.46
CA GLY A 155 -2.64 -4.07 -2.70
C GLY A 155 -3.98 -4.75 -3.00
N ARG A 156 -3.94 -5.96 -3.57
CA ARG A 156 -5.11 -6.83 -3.76
C ARG A 156 -4.96 -8.15 -3.00
N ALA A 157 -6.10 -8.73 -2.64
CA ALA A 157 -6.18 -10.11 -2.18
C ALA A 157 -6.18 -11.08 -3.37
N LEU A 158 -5.47 -12.18 -3.22
CA LEU A 158 -5.52 -13.34 -4.10
C LEU A 158 -6.67 -14.26 -3.69
N ARG A 159 -7.09 -15.15 -4.59
CA ARG A 159 -8.11 -16.19 -4.31
C ARG A 159 -7.70 -17.12 -3.17
N THR A 160 -6.41 -17.24 -2.91
CA THR A 160 -5.84 -18.00 -1.79
C THR A 160 -6.03 -17.32 -0.43
N GLY A 161 -6.50 -16.07 -0.40
CA GLY A 161 -6.58 -15.23 0.80
C GLY A 161 -5.28 -14.51 1.15
N GLU A 162 -4.21 -14.75 0.40
CA GLU A 162 -2.94 -14.01 0.53
C GLU A 162 -3.11 -12.58 0.00
N TRP A 163 -2.41 -11.63 0.61
CA TRP A 163 -2.39 -10.23 0.20
C TRP A 163 -1.09 -9.88 -0.50
N VAL A 164 -1.14 -9.25 -1.67
CA VAL A 164 0.06 -8.81 -2.38
C VAL A 164 0.62 -7.54 -1.75
N LYS A 165 1.79 -7.63 -1.13
CA LYS A 165 2.40 -6.58 -0.30
C LYS A 165 3.23 -5.61 -1.11
N THR A 166 4.17 -6.12 -1.90
CA THR A 166 5.07 -5.30 -2.72
C THR A 166 5.56 -6.07 -3.93
N LEU A 167 5.93 -5.34 -4.97
CA LEU A 167 6.68 -5.83 -6.12
C LEU A 167 8.16 -5.90 -5.72
N LEU A 168 8.76 -7.05 -5.99
CA LEU A 168 10.16 -7.40 -5.74
C LEU A 168 10.95 -7.39 -7.05
N ALA A 169 12.27 -7.57 -6.98
CA ALA A 169 13.11 -7.69 -8.16
C ALA A 169 12.72 -8.92 -9.00
N HIS A 170 12.93 -8.80 -10.32
CA HIS A 170 12.64 -9.84 -11.32
C HIS A 170 11.16 -10.25 -11.36
N ASP A 171 10.23 -9.30 -11.29
CA ASP A 171 8.78 -9.54 -11.40
C ASP A 171 8.23 -10.54 -10.36
N ARG A 172 8.83 -10.57 -9.18
CA ARG A 172 8.34 -11.38 -8.06
C ARG A 172 7.50 -10.52 -7.13
N TYR A 173 6.68 -11.16 -6.31
CA TYR A 173 5.81 -10.48 -5.36
C TYR A 173 6.02 -11.06 -3.98
N LEU A 174 6.18 -10.17 -3.00
CA LEU A 174 6.00 -10.54 -1.61
C LEU A 174 4.50 -10.58 -1.33
N VAL A 175 4.02 -11.70 -0.81
CA VAL A 175 2.63 -11.82 -0.34
C VAL A 175 2.60 -12.15 1.14
N CYS A 176 1.49 -11.83 1.81
CA CYS A 176 1.32 -12.16 3.23
C CYS A 176 -0.06 -12.72 3.56
N VAL A 177 -0.10 -13.51 4.62
CA VAL A 177 -1.33 -13.91 5.32
C VAL A 177 -1.14 -13.73 6.82
N VAL A 178 -2.18 -13.34 7.54
CA VAL A 178 -2.14 -13.29 9.00
C VAL A 178 -2.67 -14.59 9.58
N LYS A 179 -1.85 -15.24 10.40
CA LYS A 179 -2.23 -16.39 11.22
C LYS A 179 -2.51 -15.92 12.65
N ASP A 180 -3.55 -16.51 13.25
CA ASP A 180 -3.95 -16.30 14.65
C ASP A 180 -4.15 -14.84 15.07
N SER A 181 -4.52 -13.98 14.11
CA SER A 181 -4.76 -12.54 14.30
C SER A 181 -3.56 -11.74 14.84
N ARG A 182 -2.35 -12.30 14.78
CA ARG A 182 -1.15 -11.70 15.40
C ARG A 182 0.13 -11.83 14.59
N ALA A 183 0.27 -12.88 13.77
CA ALA A 183 1.52 -13.16 13.08
C ALA A 183 1.35 -13.11 11.55
N TYR A 184 2.11 -12.24 10.89
CA TYR A 184 2.22 -12.25 9.45
C TYR A 184 3.13 -13.41 9.02
N THR A 185 2.66 -14.23 8.10
CA THR A 185 3.50 -15.16 7.34
C THR A 185 3.69 -14.59 5.95
N TYR A 186 4.93 -14.58 5.48
CA TYR A 186 5.28 -14.12 4.14
C TYR A 186 5.68 -15.27 3.23
N SER A 187 5.43 -15.11 1.95
CA SER A 187 5.97 -15.97 0.89
C SER A 187 6.30 -15.13 -0.33
N VAL A 188 7.21 -15.63 -1.16
CA VAL A 188 7.54 -15.01 -2.45
C VAL A 188 6.84 -15.80 -3.55
N LYS A 189 6.20 -15.09 -4.46
CA LYS A 189 5.55 -15.68 -5.64
C LYS A 189 6.08 -15.05 -6.92
N SER A 190 6.19 -15.85 -7.96
CA SER A 190 6.39 -15.35 -9.32
C SER A 190 5.16 -14.58 -9.81
N ARG A 191 5.36 -13.77 -10.85
CA ARG A 191 4.25 -13.10 -11.55
C ARG A 191 3.19 -14.08 -12.02
N ASP A 192 3.59 -15.23 -12.55
CA ASP A 192 2.65 -16.24 -13.08
C ASP A 192 1.77 -16.81 -11.97
N GLU A 193 2.36 -17.17 -10.82
CA GLU A 193 1.59 -17.62 -9.65
C GLU A 193 0.60 -16.56 -9.16
N VAL A 194 1.01 -15.29 -9.16
CA VAL A 194 0.12 -14.17 -8.79
C VAL A 194 -0.98 -13.97 -9.82
N CYS A 195 -0.68 -14.02 -11.11
CA CYS A 195 -1.66 -13.96 -12.19
C CYS A 195 -2.70 -15.08 -12.07
N GLU A 196 -2.23 -16.31 -11.85
CA GLU A 196 -3.10 -17.48 -11.66
C GLU A 196 -3.92 -17.41 -10.38
N ALA A 197 -3.43 -16.78 -9.33
CA ALA A 197 -4.17 -16.62 -8.08
C ALA A 197 -5.00 -15.32 -8.02
N ALA A 198 -4.80 -14.40 -8.96
CA ALA A 198 -5.48 -13.12 -8.99
C ALA A 198 -6.98 -13.32 -9.19
N VAL A 199 -7.76 -12.50 -8.50
CA VAL A 199 -9.19 -12.37 -8.75
C VAL A 199 -9.35 -11.61 -10.07
N LEU A 200 -9.23 -12.32 -11.19
CA LEU A 200 -9.60 -11.81 -12.51
C LEU A 200 -11.10 -11.54 -12.50
N VAL A 201 -11.46 -10.26 -12.47
CA VAL A 201 -12.80 -9.77 -12.78
C VAL A 201 -12.64 -8.47 -13.52
#